data_AF-A0A839P2H3-F1
#
_entry.id   AF-A0A839P2H3-F1
#
_cell.length_a   1.000
_cell.length_b   1.000
_cell.length_c   1.000
_cell.angle_alpha   90.00
_cell.angle_beta   90.00
_cell.angle_gamma   90.00
#
_symmetry.space_group_name_H-M   'P 1'
#
loop_
_entity.id
_entity.type
_entity.pdbx_description
1 polymer ?
#
loop_
_entity_poly.entity_id
_entity_poly.type
_entity_poly.pdbx_seq_one_letter_code
_entity_poly.pdbx_strand_id
1 'polypeptide(L)'
;MAHRVLSVGLVGVAPLLMHSSRLVDPLDPTKRRIDRLARRRSKTDADHEELARLEWYGGLWLAEGRPCVPAEAVEACLSEAARARRAGKRVKAGLMVPAAPIIRHEGPETLEALQADGRFTLRVPVQVNGKRLMRTRPKFDTWSLDVEIHYLPGLLDPIEIIEHLKFAGDTVGLGDWRPRFGRYRVEIPA
;
A
#
# COMPACT_ATOMS: atom_id res chain seq x y z
N MET A 1 -11.03 -25.82 13.25
CA MET A 1 -9.98 -25.30 14.14
C MET A 1 -10.30 -23.84 14.40
N ALA A 2 -10.30 -23.38 15.66
CA ALA A 2 -10.55 -21.96 15.95
C ALA A 2 -9.32 -21.12 15.58
N HIS A 3 -9.53 -20.02 14.88
CA HIS A 3 -8.48 -19.05 14.59
C HIS A 3 -8.11 -18.32 15.89
N ARG A 4 -6.84 -17.98 16.06
CA ARG A 4 -6.36 -17.08 17.11
C ARG A 4 -6.02 -15.73 16.51
N VAL A 5 -6.06 -14.69 17.33
CA VAL A 5 -5.80 -13.31 16.92
C VAL A 5 -4.46 -12.87 17.49
N LEU A 6 -3.66 -12.20 16.67
CA LEU A 6 -2.42 -11.53 17.04
C LEU A 6 -2.53 -10.07 16.57
N SER A 7 -2.42 -9.12 17.50
CA SER A 7 -2.43 -7.69 17.20
C SER A 7 -1.00 -7.15 17.20
N VAL A 8 -0.62 -6.42 16.15
CA VAL A 8 0.72 -5.85 15.98
C VAL A 8 0.64 -4.42 15.44
N GLY A 9 1.52 -3.55 15.89
CA GLY A 9 1.77 -2.24 15.32
C GLY A 9 2.87 -2.32 14.26
N LEU A 10 2.66 -1.70 13.09
CA LEU A 10 3.69 -1.50 12.07
C LEU A 10 3.99 -0.02 11.97
N VAL A 11 5.22 0.39 12.26
CA VAL A 11 5.63 1.81 12.21
C VAL A 11 6.61 2.01 11.06
N GLY A 12 6.26 2.90 10.13
CA GLY A 12 7.07 3.21 8.96
C GLY A 12 8.45 3.75 9.32
N VAL A 13 9.49 3.21 8.68
CA VAL A 13 10.87 3.74 8.72
C VAL A 13 11.33 4.26 7.36
N ALA A 14 10.50 4.11 6.34
CA ALA A 14 10.60 4.77 5.04
C ALA A 14 9.19 5.16 4.55
N PRO A 15 9.05 6.14 3.65
CA PRO A 15 7.74 6.55 3.16
C PRO A 15 6.96 5.39 2.55
N LEU A 16 5.65 5.36 2.73
CA LEU A 16 4.75 4.42 2.06
C LEU A 16 4.30 5.01 0.71
N LEU A 17 4.58 4.31 -0.39
CA LEU A 17 4.11 4.70 -1.71
C LEU A 17 2.94 3.82 -2.11
N MET A 18 1.80 4.42 -2.46
CA MET A 18 0.61 3.68 -2.85
C MET A 18 0.52 3.51 -4.37
N HIS A 19 -0.04 2.37 -4.78
CA HIS A 19 -0.40 2.15 -6.18
C HIS A 19 -1.55 1.14 -6.29
N SER A 20 -2.78 1.64 -6.18
CA SER A 20 -3.97 0.84 -6.43
C SER A 20 -4.03 0.34 -7.88
N SER A 21 -4.37 -0.94 -8.02
CA SER A 21 -4.58 -1.61 -9.32
C SER A 21 -5.91 -1.24 -9.97
N ARG A 22 -6.76 -0.43 -9.32
CA ARG A 22 -8.07 -0.01 -9.85
C ARG A 22 -7.99 0.61 -11.24
N LEU A 23 -6.92 1.35 -11.55
CA LEU A 23 -6.74 1.96 -12.87
C LEU A 23 -6.41 0.97 -14.00
N VAL A 24 -6.25 -0.32 -13.68
CA VAL A 24 -6.16 -1.40 -14.68
C VAL A 24 -7.55 -1.72 -15.24
N ASP A 25 -8.62 -1.53 -14.47
CA ASP A 25 -9.99 -1.77 -14.92
C ASP A 25 -10.45 -0.70 -15.92
N PRO A 26 -10.73 -1.05 -17.19
CA PRO A 26 -11.22 -0.10 -18.18
C PRO A 26 -12.63 0.45 -17.87
N LEU A 27 -13.37 -0.18 -16.95
CA LEU A 27 -14.69 0.27 -16.51
C LEU A 27 -14.63 1.26 -15.35
N ASP A 28 -13.48 1.40 -14.69
CA ASP A 28 -13.33 2.34 -13.58
C ASP A 28 -13.59 3.81 -14.04
N PRO A 29 -14.42 4.58 -13.31
CA PRO A 29 -14.73 5.96 -13.70
C PRO A 29 -13.51 6.87 -13.80
N THR A 30 -12.53 6.70 -12.91
CA THR A 30 -11.27 7.47 -12.91
C THR A 30 -10.43 7.07 -14.12
N LYS A 31 -10.32 5.77 -14.43
CA LYS A 31 -9.63 5.27 -15.62
C LYS A 31 -10.22 5.84 -16.91
N ARG A 32 -11.55 5.82 -17.05
CA ARG A 32 -12.25 6.41 -18.20
C ARG A 32 -11.97 7.91 -18.35
N ARG A 33 -11.89 8.66 -17.24
CA ARG A 33 -11.50 10.09 -17.26
C ARG A 33 -10.05 10.28 -17.72
N ILE A 34 -9.12 9.50 -17.15
CA ILE A 34 -7.71 9.52 -17.55
C ILE A 34 -7.58 9.22 -19.05
N ASP A 35 -8.25 8.20 -19.57
CA ASP A 35 -8.18 7.84 -21.00
C ASP A 35 -8.68 8.95 -21.93
N ARG A 36 -9.77 9.63 -21.55
CA ARG A 36 -10.30 10.78 -22.31
C ARG A 36 -9.28 11.91 -22.41
N LEU A 37 -8.62 12.25 -21.30
CA LEU A 37 -7.57 13.27 -21.28
C LEU A 37 -6.32 12.80 -22.01
N ALA A 38 -5.89 11.55 -21.80
CA ALA A 38 -4.70 10.96 -22.41
C ALA A 38 -4.78 10.93 -23.95
N ARG A 39 -5.97 10.76 -24.53
CA ARG A 39 -6.18 10.76 -25.99
C ARG A 39 -6.19 12.15 -26.63
N ARG A 40 -6.24 13.25 -25.84
CA ARG A 40 -6.15 14.61 -26.40
C ARG A 40 -4.80 14.81 -27.07
N ARG A 41 -4.83 15.30 -28.32
CA ARG A 41 -3.63 15.56 -29.15
C ARG A 41 -2.78 16.70 -28.59
N SER A 42 -3.42 17.81 -28.24
CA SER A 42 -2.78 18.97 -27.62
C SER A 42 -3.29 19.11 -26.19
N LYS A 43 -2.49 18.65 -25.23
CA LYS A 43 -2.81 18.79 -23.80
C LYS A 43 -2.36 20.17 -23.32
N THR A 44 -3.21 20.83 -22.55
CA THR A 44 -2.84 22.03 -21.80
C THR A 44 -2.19 21.68 -20.47
N ASP A 45 -1.62 22.66 -19.77
CA ASP A 45 -1.12 22.45 -18.42
C ASP A 45 -2.24 22.00 -17.47
N ALA A 46 -3.45 22.55 -17.62
CA ALA A 46 -4.63 22.11 -16.87
C ALA A 46 -5.00 20.64 -17.15
N ASP A 47 -4.81 20.13 -18.38
CA ASP A 47 -4.99 18.70 -18.67
C ASP A 47 -3.94 17.85 -17.94
N HIS A 48 -2.70 18.33 -17.82
CA HIS A 48 -1.64 17.65 -17.10
C HIS A 48 -1.85 17.65 -15.58
N GLU A 49 -2.36 18.73 -15.03
CA GLU A 49 -2.73 18.85 -13.61
C GLU A 49 -3.92 17.94 -13.27
N GLU A 50 -4.97 17.93 -14.10
CA GLU A 50 -6.11 17.04 -13.89
C GLU A 50 -5.71 15.57 -14.04
N LEU A 51 -4.84 15.22 -15.00
CA LEU A 51 -4.27 13.88 -15.09
C LEU A 51 -3.51 13.50 -13.82
N ALA A 52 -2.65 14.39 -13.32
CA ALA A 52 -1.91 14.16 -12.08
C ALA A 52 -2.84 13.95 -10.88
N ARG A 53 -3.89 14.79 -10.77
CA ARG A 53 -4.91 14.68 -9.73
C ARG A 53 -5.65 13.33 -9.81
N LEU A 54 -6.12 12.95 -11.00
CA LEU A 54 -6.83 11.68 -11.21
C LEU A 54 -5.93 10.47 -10.96
N GLU A 55 -4.66 10.52 -11.34
CA GLU A 55 -3.70 9.46 -11.03
C GLU A 55 -3.47 9.32 -9.52
N TRP A 56 -3.36 10.46 -8.81
CA TRP A 56 -3.22 10.46 -7.35
C TRP A 56 -4.42 9.79 -6.68
N TYR A 57 -5.64 10.25 -6.97
CA TYR A 57 -6.86 9.63 -6.43
C TYR A 57 -6.98 8.17 -6.83
N GLY A 58 -6.70 7.87 -8.11
CA GLY A 58 -6.74 6.54 -8.70
C GLY A 58 -5.80 5.57 -8.00
N GLY A 59 -4.64 6.05 -7.54
CA GLY A 59 -3.59 5.29 -6.87
C GLY A 59 -3.80 5.04 -5.36
N LEU A 60 -4.76 5.69 -4.71
CA LEU A 60 -5.07 5.45 -3.29
C LEU A 60 -5.68 4.07 -3.06
N TRP A 61 -5.30 3.45 -1.94
CA TRP A 61 -6.10 2.41 -1.29
C TRP A 61 -6.95 3.06 -0.21
N LEU A 62 -8.25 2.77 -0.22
CA LEU A 62 -9.21 3.36 0.68
C LEU A 62 -10.05 2.27 1.35
N ALA A 63 -10.27 2.40 2.64
CA ALA A 63 -11.28 1.68 3.39
C ALA A 63 -12.13 2.72 4.11
N GLU A 64 -13.45 2.65 3.93
CA GLU A 64 -14.40 3.62 4.53
C GLU A 64 -14.05 5.09 4.19
N GLY A 65 -13.52 5.33 2.99
CA GLY A 65 -13.11 6.67 2.55
C GLY A 65 -11.77 7.17 3.14
N ARG A 66 -11.10 6.39 3.98
CA ARG A 66 -9.81 6.75 4.60
C ARG A 66 -8.65 5.98 3.98
N PRO A 67 -7.44 6.58 3.88
CA PRO A 67 -6.25 5.87 3.44
C PRO A 67 -6.00 4.60 4.25
N CYS A 68 -5.78 3.48 3.58
CA CYS A 68 -5.54 2.19 4.22
C CYS A 68 -4.41 1.41 3.52
N VAL A 69 -4.00 0.30 4.11
CA VAL A 69 -3.27 -0.74 3.39
C VAL A 69 -4.21 -1.94 3.20
N PRO A 70 -4.39 -2.46 1.97
CA PRO A 70 -5.20 -3.66 1.75
C PRO A 70 -4.69 -4.84 2.58
N ALA A 71 -5.61 -5.63 3.13
CA ALA A 71 -5.27 -6.83 3.90
C ALA A 71 -4.33 -7.76 3.11
N GLU A 72 -4.63 -7.96 1.82
CA GLU A 72 -3.86 -8.80 0.91
C GLU A 72 -2.45 -8.26 0.67
N ALA A 73 -2.23 -6.94 0.79
CA ALA A 73 -0.89 -6.36 0.68
C ALA A 73 -0.04 -6.70 1.91
N VAL A 74 -0.65 -6.73 3.10
CA VAL A 74 0.02 -7.18 4.34
C VAL A 74 0.33 -8.67 4.27
N GLU A 75 -0.65 -9.49 3.88
CA GLU A 75 -0.49 -10.94 3.70
C GLU A 75 0.59 -11.28 2.67
N ALA A 76 0.60 -10.57 1.53
CA ALA A 76 1.61 -10.75 0.48
C ALA A 76 2.99 -10.36 0.98
N CYS A 77 3.13 -9.23 1.68
CA CYS A 77 4.40 -8.79 2.27
C CYS A 77 4.98 -9.86 3.20
N LEU A 78 4.15 -10.38 4.11
CA LEU A 78 4.54 -11.43 5.04
C LEU A 78 4.89 -12.75 4.32
N SER A 79 4.06 -13.15 3.35
CA SER A 79 4.27 -14.38 2.59
C SER A 79 5.57 -14.34 1.77
N GLU A 80 5.89 -13.20 1.14
CA GLU A 80 7.16 -13.03 0.41
C GLU A 80 8.36 -13.14 1.35
N ALA A 81 8.31 -12.49 2.51
CA ALA A 81 9.38 -12.57 3.52
C ALA A 81 9.57 -14.00 4.03
N ALA A 82 8.48 -14.70 4.30
CA ALA A 82 8.49 -16.09 4.77
C ALA A 82 9.01 -17.08 3.71
N ARG A 83 8.95 -16.76 2.40
CA ARG A 83 9.54 -17.61 1.34
C ARG A 83 11.05 -17.72 1.48
N ALA A 84 11.75 -16.64 1.84
CA ALA A 84 13.18 -16.67 2.10
C ALA A 84 13.56 -17.65 3.23
N ARG A 85 12.61 -17.92 4.13
CA ARG A 85 12.73 -18.83 5.28
C ARG A 85 12.03 -20.18 5.05
N ARG A 86 11.67 -20.50 3.79
CA ARG A 86 10.98 -21.74 3.39
C ARG A 86 9.61 -21.97 4.08
N ALA A 87 9.02 -20.93 4.64
CA ALA A 87 7.74 -20.97 5.35
C ALA A 87 6.56 -20.37 4.56
N GLY A 88 6.82 -19.78 3.38
CA GLY A 88 5.82 -19.00 2.63
C GLY A 88 4.50 -19.72 2.33
N LYS A 89 4.53 -21.01 1.96
CA LYS A 89 3.29 -21.79 1.73
C LYS A 89 2.48 -21.99 3.01
N ARG A 90 3.17 -22.24 4.13
CA ARG A 90 2.55 -22.45 5.45
C ARG A 90 1.95 -21.16 5.98
N VAL A 91 2.68 -20.04 5.87
CA VAL A 91 2.18 -18.71 6.22
C VAL A 91 0.92 -18.38 5.42
N LYS A 92 0.97 -18.53 4.09
CA LYS A 92 -0.20 -18.27 3.23
C LYS A 92 -1.43 -19.12 3.57
N ALA A 93 -1.23 -20.37 4.01
CA ALA A 93 -2.33 -21.27 4.37
C ALA A 93 -2.85 -21.05 5.80
N GLY A 94 -2.01 -20.55 6.69
CA GLY A 94 -2.27 -20.50 8.13
C GLY A 94 -2.64 -19.11 8.65
N LEU A 95 -2.66 -18.08 7.81
CA LEU A 95 -2.81 -16.69 8.23
C LEU A 95 -3.77 -15.92 7.31
N MET A 96 -4.55 -15.02 7.89
CA MET A 96 -5.35 -14.02 7.17
C MET A 96 -5.38 -12.71 7.95
N VAL A 97 -5.53 -11.60 7.24
CA VAL A 97 -5.79 -10.27 7.80
C VAL A 97 -7.26 -9.93 7.49
N PRO A 98 -8.14 -9.82 8.50
CA PRO A 98 -9.59 -9.75 8.26
C PRO A 98 -10.06 -8.40 7.71
N ALA A 99 -9.29 -7.33 7.94
CA ALA A 99 -9.67 -5.97 7.56
C ALA A 99 -8.44 -5.18 7.08
N ALA A 100 -8.67 -4.22 6.18
CA ALA A 100 -7.64 -3.30 5.72
C ALA A 100 -7.29 -2.29 6.84
N PRO A 101 -6.07 -2.34 7.43
CA PRO A 101 -5.69 -1.38 8.46
C PRO A 101 -5.67 0.05 7.91
N ILE A 102 -6.28 0.97 8.66
CA ILE A 102 -6.27 2.40 8.34
C ILE A 102 -4.88 2.98 8.62
N ILE A 103 -4.36 3.77 7.68
CA ILE A 103 -3.09 4.47 7.83
C ILE A 103 -3.28 5.59 8.85
N ARG A 104 -2.49 5.56 9.93
CA ARG A 104 -2.26 6.73 10.78
C ARG A 104 -1.08 7.49 10.22
N HIS A 105 -1.22 8.80 10.02
CA HIS A 105 -0.18 9.66 9.48
C HIS A 105 -0.27 11.06 10.08
N GLU A 106 0.78 11.87 9.93
CA GLU A 106 0.76 13.27 10.35
C GLU A 106 0.31 14.16 9.18
N GLY A 107 -0.88 14.77 9.29
CA GLY A 107 -1.37 15.73 8.31
C GLY A 107 -2.90 15.78 8.21
N PRO A 108 -3.44 16.34 7.12
CA PRO A 108 -4.88 16.51 6.95
C PRO A 108 -5.65 15.19 6.87
N GLU A 109 -6.88 15.15 7.37
CA GLU A 109 -7.69 13.91 7.38
C GLU A 109 -8.52 13.70 6.11
N THR A 110 -8.81 14.76 5.35
CA THR A 110 -9.62 14.67 4.12
C THR A 110 -8.75 14.41 2.90
N LEU A 111 -9.27 13.65 1.94
CA LEU A 111 -8.54 13.31 0.72
C LEU A 111 -8.22 14.54 -0.12
N GLU A 112 -9.12 15.53 -0.13
CA GLU A 112 -8.91 16.80 -0.83
C GLU A 112 -7.75 17.59 -0.24
N ALA A 113 -7.68 17.68 1.10
CA ALA A 113 -6.59 18.39 1.77
C ALA A 113 -5.26 17.63 1.66
N LEU A 114 -5.29 16.29 1.71
CA LEU A 114 -4.13 15.46 1.42
C LEU A 114 -3.62 15.67 -0.01
N GLN A 115 -4.51 15.69 -1.01
CA GLN A 115 -4.12 15.88 -2.40
C GLN A 115 -3.51 17.26 -2.65
N ALA A 116 -4.05 18.30 -2.00
CA ALA A 116 -3.55 19.67 -2.10
C ALA A 116 -2.19 19.85 -1.39
N ASP A 117 -1.88 19.01 -0.41
CA ASP A 117 -0.61 19.02 0.29
C ASP A 117 0.45 18.20 -0.47
N GLY A 118 1.43 18.92 -1.04
CA GLY A 118 2.52 18.32 -1.82
C GLY A 118 3.33 17.26 -1.07
N ARG A 119 3.32 17.23 0.27
CA ARG A 119 4.00 16.18 1.05
C ARG A 119 3.42 14.80 0.79
N PHE A 120 2.12 14.72 0.47
CA PHE A 120 1.42 13.46 0.22
C PHE A 120 1.46 13.01 -1.24
N THR A 121 2.30 13.65 -2.05
CA THR A 121 2.38 13.40 -3.49
C THR A 121 3.80 13.09 -3.91
N LEU A 122 3.96 12.03 -4.70
CA LEU A 122 5.18 11.78 -5.46
C LEU A 122 4.87 11.88 -6.95
N ARG A 123 5.47 12.88 -7.62
CA ARG A 123 5.38 13.05 -9.07
C ARG A 123 6.74 12.89 -9.72
N VAL A 124 6.93 11.82 -10.50
CA VAL A 124 8.24 11.48 -11.10
C VAL A 124 8.07 10.83 -12.47
N PRO A 125 9.10 10.92 -13.35
CA PRO A 125 9.07 10.21 -14.63
C PRO A 125 9.26 8.71 -14.42
N VAL A 126 8.43 7.90 -15.09
CA VAL A 126 8.59 6.44 -15.17
C VAL A 126 8.65 6.01 -16.63
N GLN A 127 9.31 4.88 -16.88
CA GLN A 127 9.38 4.30 -18.22
C GLN A 127 8.23 3.30 -18.43
N VAL A 128 7.43 3.52 -19.47
CA VAL A 128 6.36 2.60 -19.90
C VAL A 128 6.50 2.38 -21.40
N ASN A 129 6.67 1.13 -21.82
CA ASN A 129 6.82 0.75 -23.24
C ASN A 129 7.86 1.63 -23.98
N GLY A 130 9.01 1.87 -23.35
CA GLY A 130 10.09 2.68 -23.91
C GLY A 130 9.91 4.20 -23.87
N LYS A 131 8.74 4.71 -23.44
CA LYS A 131 8.47 6.14 -23.31
C LYS A 131 8.52 6.59 -21.86
N ARG A 132 9.01 7.80 -21.60
CA ARG A 132 8.95 8.43 -20.27
C ARG A 132 7.63 9.17 -20.12
N LEU A 133 6.88 8.84 -19.06
CA LEU A 133 5.67 9.54 -18.68
C LEU A 133 5.78 9.98 -17.23
N MET A 134 5.32 11.19 -16.91
CA MET A 134 5.16 11.61 -15.53
C MET A 134 4.01 10.83 -14.90
N ARG A 135 4.24 10.27 -13.71
CA ARG A 135 3.19 9.64 -12.90
C ARG A 135 3.10 10.32 -11.55
N THR A 136 1.88 10.45 -11.06
CA THR A 136 1.58 11.04 -9.76
C THR A 136 0.99 9.97 -8.84
N ARG A 137 1.55 9.81 -7.64
CA ARG A 137 1.20 8.74 -6.69
C ARG A 137 1.02 9.29 -5.29
N PRO A 138 0.07 8.78 -4.49
CA PRO A 138 0.01 9.07 -3.06
C PRO A 138 1.22 8.52 -2.33
N LYS A 139 1.80 9.35 -1.46
CA LYS A 139 2.97 9.02 -0.65
C LYS A 139 2.69 9.44 0.79
N PHE A 140 3.02 8.62 1.76
CA PHE A 140 2.90 8.95 3.18
C PHE A 140 4.29 8.88 3.80
N ASP A 141 4.88 10.03 4.14
CA ASP A 141 6.25 10.10 4.69
C ASP A 141 6.30 9.55 6.12
N THR A 142 5.30 9.87 6.93
CA THR A 142 5.06 9.25 8.24
C THR A 142 3.81 8.39 8.16
N TRP A 143 3.91 7.15 8.61
CA TRP A 143 2.76 6.24 8.62
C TRP A 143 2.92 5.15 9.69
N SER A 144 1.80 4.73 10.26
CA SER A 144 1.70 3.51 11.07
C SER A 144 0.38 2.80 10.85
N LEU A 145 0.34 1.51 11.21
CA LEU A 145 -0.80 0.62 11.08
C LEU A 145 -0.96 -0.19 12.36
N ASP A 146 -2.19 -0.35 12.83
CA ASP A 146 -2.54 -1.42 13.75
C ASP A 146 -3.14 -2.55 12.93
N VAL A 147 -2.53 -3.73 13.00
CA VAL A 147 -2.90 -4.89 12.19
C VAL A 147 -3.34 -6.02 13.10
N GLU A 148 -4.55 -6.52 12.84
CA GLU A 148 -5.02 -7.79 13.41
C GLU A 148 -4.73 -8.93 12.44
N ILE A 149 -4.09 -9.97 12.96
CA ILE A 149 -3.70 -11.15 12.20
C ILE A 149 -4.42 -12.34 12.79
N HIS A 150 -5.27 -12.98 11.99
CA HIS A 150 -5.91 -14.23 12.35
C HIS A 150 -5.03 -15.38 11.87
N TYR A 151 -4.69 -16.30 12.76
CA TYR A 151 -3.82 -17.43 12.42
C TYR A 151 -4.31 -18.77 12.98
N LEU A 152 -3.89 -19.85 12.33
CA LEU A 152 -4.16 -21.22 12.73
C LEU A 152 -3.01 -21.73 13.62
N PRO A 153 -3.21 -21.93 14.93
CA PRO A 153 -2.13 -22.31 15.85
C PRO A 153 -1.55 -23.71 15.60
N GLY A 154 -2.26 -24.57 14.86
CA GLY A 154 -1.72 -25.86 14.41
C GLY A 154 -0.74 -25.76 13.24
N LEU A 155 -0.64 -24.60 12.59
CA LEU A 155 0.24 -24.35 11.45
C LEU A 155 1.32 -23.31 11.76
N LEU A 156 0.98 -22.27 12.50
CA LEU A 156 1.84 -21.13 12.77
C LEU A 156 1.90 -20.81 14.25
N ASP A 157 3.11 -20.48 14.71
CA ASP A 157 3.36 -19.96 16.05
C ASP A 157 3.36 -18.41 16.01
N PRO A 158 2.79 -17.71 17.02
CA PRO A 158 2.76 -16.25 17.03
C PRO A 158 4.16 -15.61 17.05
N ILE A 159 5.16 -16.22 17.69
CA ILE A 159 6.54 -15.72 17.69
C ILE A 159 7.10 -15.83 16.27
N GLU A 160 6.88 -16.94 15.58
CA GLU A 160 7.27 -17.11 14.18
C GLU A 160 6.63 -16.02 13.29
N ILE A 161 5.35 -15.71 13.49
CA ILE A 161 4.66 -14.65 12.73
C ILE A 161 5.33 -13.30 12.97
N ILE A 162 5.65 -12.95 14.22
CA ILE A 162 6.34 -11.71 14.58
C ILE A 162 7.72 -11.64 13.94
N GLU A 163 8.48 -12.73 13.93
CA GLU A 163 9.80 -12.78 13.30
C GLU A 163 9.73 -12.60 11.78
N HIS A 164 8.74 -13.21 11.13
CA HIS A 164 8.50 -13.00 9.70
C HIS A 164 8.06 -11.57 9.41
N LEU A 165 7.25 -10.94 10.26
CA LEU A 165 6.86 -9.53 10.13
C LEU A 165 8.05 -8.59 10.25
N LYS A 166 8.92 -8.79 11.26
CA LYS A 166 10.15 -8.00 11.42
C LYS A 166 11.02 -8.12 10.18
N PHE A 167 11.24 -9.35 9.72
CA PHE A 167 12.01 -9.61 8.51
C PHE A 167 11.36 -9.01 7.25
N ALA A 168 10.03 -9.04 7.16
CA ALA A 168 9.28 -8.42 6.06
C ALA A 168 9.46 -6.91 6.05
N GLY A 169 9.40 -6.26 7.21
CA GLY A 169 9.70 -4.83 7.37
C GLY A 169 11.08 -4.46 6.81
N ASP A 170 12.10 -5.25 7.17
CA ASP A 170 13.50 -5.02 6.80
C ASP A 170 13.86 -5.43 5.36
N THR A 171 13.18 -6.43 4.77
CA THR A 171 13.59 -7.03 3.47
C THR A 171 12.59 -6.92 2.32
N VAL A 172 11.29 -6.82 2.61
CA VAL A 172 10.21 -6.64 1.62
C VAL A 172 9.54 -5.25 1.63
N GLY A 173 8.92 -4.85 2.74
CA GLY A 173 8.11 -3.63 2.85
C GLY A 173 6.69 -3.72 2.24
N LEU A 174 5.89 -2.68 2.44
CA LEU A 174 4.54 -2.50 1.89
C LEU A 174 4.53 -1.51 0.71
N GLY A 175 3.44 -1.44 -0.06
CA GLY A 175 3.33 -0.45 -1.12
C GLY A 175 4.01 -0.83 -2.44
N ASP A 176 4.27 0.19 -3.25
CA ASP A 176 5.00 0.08 -4.51
C ASP A 176 6.49 0.45 -4.35
N TRP A 177 7.31 0.09 -5.33
CA TRP A 177 8.76 0.33 -5.39
C TRP A 177 9.51 -0.21 -4.18
N ARG A 178 8.98 -1.31 -3.64
CA ARG A 178 9.65 -2.18 -2.69
C ARG A 178 10.95 -2.70 -3.30
N PRO A 179 12.06 -2.78 -2.54
CA PRO A 179 12.14 -2.54 -1.09
C PRO A 179 12.34 -1.08 -0.63
N ARG A 180 12.43 -0.11 -1.54
CA ARG A 180 12.81 1.27 -1.19
C ARG A 180 11.75 1.97 -0.32
N PHE A 181 10.48 1.74 -0.62
CA PHE A 181 9.34 2.32 0.09
C PHE A 181 8.64 1.27 0.97
N GLY A 182 7.89 1.76 1.94
CA GLY A 182 7.04 0.97 2.84
C GLY A 182 7.81 0.05 3.79
N ARG A 183 9.07 0.35 4.09
CA ARG A 183 9.83 -0.26 5.19
C ARG A 183 9.20 0.10 6.53
N TYR A 184 9.21 -0.84 7.46
CA TYR A 184 8.64 -0.63 8.79
C TYR A 184 9.39 -1.42 9.87
N ARG A 185 9.19 -1.01 11.13
CA ARG A 185 9.50 -1.80 12.32
C ARG A 185 8.21 -2.32 12.96
N VAL A 186 8.31 -3.44 13.66
CA VAL A 186 7.17 -4.05 14.37
C VAL A 186 7.19 -3.59 15.82
N GLU A 187 6.05 -3.13 16.32
CA GLU A 187 5.77 -2.84 17.71
C GLU A 187 4.71 -3.82 18.22
N ILE A 188 4.89 -4.35 19.42
CA ILE A 188 3.92 -5.23 20.06
C ILE A 188 3.15 -4.38 21.07
N PRO A 189 1.82 -4.27 20.95
CA PRO A 189 1.01 -3.61 21.97
C PRO A 189 1.27 -4.23 23.34
N ALA A 190 1.33 -3.39 24.38
CA ALA A 190 1.54 -3.81 25.77
C ALA A 190 0.37 -4.64 26.30
#